data_AF-A0A848UNG8-F1
#
_entry.id   AF-A0A848UNG8-F1
#
_cell.length_a   1.000
_cell.length_b   1.000
_cell.length_c   1.000
_cell.angle_alpha   90.00
_cell.angle_beta   90.00
_cell.angle_gamma   90.00
#
_symmetry.space_group_name_H-M   'P 1'
#
loop_
_entity.id
_entity.type
_entity.pdbx_description
1 polymer ?
#
loop_
_entity_poly.entity_id
_entity_poly.type
_entity_poly.pdbx_seq_one_letter_code
_entity_poly.pdbx_strand_id
1 'polypeptide(L)' 'MSLIPNDVSAHLVDRPLQALFADDPDRAERYVVDAGDLRIDYSKHPIDDDLLAALIGWATTADVPSRR' A
#
# COMPACT_ATOMS: atom_id res chain seq x y z
N MET A 1 -16.57 -6.99 -14.58
CA MET A 1 -16.49 -7.55 -13.22
C MET A 1 -15.20 -7.00 -12.62
N SER A 2 -15.26 -6.08 -11.65
CA SER A 2 -14.03 -5.59 -11.03
C SER A 2 -13.32 -6.76 -10.34
N LEU A 3 -12.04 -6.97 -10.62
CA LEU A 3 -11.21 -8.00 -9.99
C LEU A 3 -10.74 -7.59 -8.59
N ILE A 4 -11.10 -6.38 -8.15
CA ILE A 4 -10.70 -5.81 -6.87
C ILE A 4 -11.83 -6.10 -5.85
N PRO A 5 -11.54 -6.75 -4.71
CA PRO A 5 -12.52 -6.96 -3.66
C PRO A 5 -13.13 -5.63 -3.17
N ASN A 6 -14.38 -5.66 -2.70
CA ASN A 6 -15.06 -4.49 -2.17
C ASN A 6 -14.27 -3.82 -1.02
N ASP A 7 -13.64 -4.62 -0.16
CA ASP A 7 -12.82 -4.15 0.96
C ASP A 7 -11.65 -3.27 0.49
N VAL A 8 -10.85 -3.75 -0.47
CA VAL A 8 -9.78 -2.96 -1.10
C VAL A 8 -10.34 -1.73 -1.84
N SER A 9 -11.47 -1.89 -2.53
CA SER A 9 -12.08 -0.79 -3.30
C SER A 9 -12.54 0.37 -2.41
N ALA A 10 -12.97 0.08 -1.17
CA ALA A 10 -13.40 1.09 -0.20
C ALA A 10 -12.25 1.98 0.29
N HIS A 11 -10.99 1.52 0.15
CA HIS A 11 -9.78 2.20 0.63
C HIS A 11 -8.92 2.78 -0.51
N LEU A 12 -9.43 2.86 -1.74
CA LEU A 12 -8.64 3.43 -2.83
C LEU A 12 -8.33 4.91 -2.58
N VAL A 13 -7.04 5.26 -2.68
CA VAL A 13 -6.56 6.63 -2.50
C VAL A 13 -6.69 7.39 -3.82
N ASP A 14 -7.73 8.23 -3.92
CA ASP A 14 -7.94 9.14 -5.06
C ASP A 14 -7.50 10.57 -4.70
N ARG A 15 -6.23 10.72 -4.31
CA ARG A 15 -5.64 12.02 -4.02
C ARG A 15 -4.36 12.22 -4.83
N PRO A 16 -4.05 13.46 -5.27
CA PRO A 16 -2.79 13.77 -5.92
C PRO A 16 -1.62 13.42 -5.01
N LEU A 17 -0.55 12.88 -5.59
CA LEU A 17 0.64 12.48 -4.83
C LEU A 17 1.24 13.66 -4.05
N GLN A 18 1.18 14.87 -4.60
CA GLN A 18 1.67 16.08 -3.93
C GLN A 18 0.93 16.34 -2.60
N ALA A 19 -0.38 16.08 -2.56
CA ALA A 19 -1.17 16.22 -1.34
C ALA A 19 -0.81 15.13 -0.31
N LEU A 20 -0.53 13.90 -0.77
CA LEU A 20 -0.09 12.82 0.11
C LEU A 20 1.22 13.14 0.84
N PHE A 21 2.18 13.78 0.16
CA PHE A 21 3.43 14.25 0.79
C PHE A 21 3.26 15.52 1.63
N ALA A 22 2.34 16.41 1.25
CA ALA A 22 2.07 17.62 2.03
C ALA A 22 1.44 17.27 3.40
N ASP A 23 0.56 16.27 3.43
CA ASP A 23 -0.13 15.84 4.65
C ASP A 23 0.71 14.91 5.55
N ASP A 24 1.70 14.22 4.98
CA ASP A 24 2.62 13.33 5.68
C ASP A 24 4.07 13.66 5.29
N PRO A 25 4.73 14.62 5.96
CA PRO A 25 6.11 15.00 5.65
C PRO A 25 7.11 13.85 5.79
N ASP A 26 6.81 12.85 6.63
CA ASP A 26 7.65 11.67 6.87
C ASP A 26 7.27 10.49 5.93
N ARG A 27 6.47 10.73 4.89
CA ARG A 27 5.96 9.70 3.97
C ARG A 27 7.08 8.89 3.30
N ALA A 28 8.19 9.54 2.97
CA ALA A 28 9.33 8.90 2.31
C ALA A 28 10.04 7.89 3.23
N GLU A 29 10.05 8.15 4.53
CA GLU A 29 10.57 7.30 5.58
C GLU A 29 9.56 6.23 6.00
N ARG A 30 8.25 6.54 5.95
CA ARG A 30 7.18 5.61 6.33
C ARG A 30 7.02 4.47 5.32
N TYR A 31 6.98 4.79 4.02
CA TYR A 31 6.69 3.82 2.96
C TYR A 31 7.94 3.35 2.23
N VAL A 32 8.92 2.93 3.02
CA VAL A 32 10.15 2.29 2.55
C VAL A 32 10.43 1.07 3.39
N VAL A 33 10.89 0.00 2.74
CA VAL A 33 11.34 -1.22 3.42
C VAL A 33 12.72 -1.60 2.92
N ASP A 34 13.55 -2.11 3.83
CA ASP A 34 14.85 -2.67 3.50
C ASP A 34 14.75 -4.21 3.53
N ALA A 35 15.29 -4.88 2.50
CA ALA A 35 15.28 -6.33 2.32
C ALA A 35 16.67 -6.81 1.90
N GLY A 36 17.51 -7.14 2.88
CA GLY A 36 18.95 -7.32 2.64
C GLY A 36 19.57 -6.00 2.18
N ASP A 37 20.25 -6.03 1.03
CA ASP A 37 20.87 -4.84 0.43
C ASP A 37 19.89 -4.01 -0.43
N LEU A 38 18.62 -4.43 -0.53
CA LEU A 38 17.60 -3.73 -1.31
C LEU A 38 16.84 -2.73 -0.46
N ARG A 39 16.77 -1.48 -0.93
CA ARG A 39 15.86 -0.45 -0.42
C ARG A 39 14.69 -0.28 -1.37
N ILE A 40 13.49 -0.61 -0.92
CA ILE A 40 12.26 -0.56 -1.72
C ILE A 40 11.42 0.62 -1.22
N ASP A 41 11.52 1.75 -1.93
CA ASP A 41 10.72 2.96 -1.68
C ASP A 41 9.43 2.91 -2.52
N TYR A 42 8.30 2.79 -1.83
CA TYR A 42 6.97 2.80 -2.43
C TYR A 42 6.12 4.01 -2.00
N SER A 43 6.77 5.05 -1.44
CA SER A 43 6.13 6.31 -1.02
C SER A 43 5.45 7.09 -2.15
N LYS A 44 5.86 6.86 -3.40
CA LYS A 44 5.35 7.54 -4.60
C LYS A 44 4.09 6.90 -5.19
N HIS A 45 3.54 5.88 -4.54
CA HIS A 45 2.27 5.26 -4.93
C HIS A 45 1.08 5.91 -4.21
N PRO A 46 -0.12 5.89 -4.83
CA PRO A 46 -1.37 6.35 -4.19
C PRO A 46 -1.83 5.33 -3.15
N ILE A 47 -1.20 5.37 -1.99
CA ILE A 47 -1.45 4.47 -0.87
C ILE A 47 -1.51 5.25 0.45
N ASP A 48 -2.20 4.66 1.41
CA ASP A 48 -2.14 5.00 2.82
C ASP A 48 -2.12 3.71 3.66
N ASP A 49 -2.09 3.86 4.98
CA ASP A 49 -2.05 2.74 5.91
C ASP A 49 -3.30 1.84 5.77
N ASP A 50 -4.47 2.44 5.51
CA ASP A 50 -5.74 1.72 5.36
C ASP A 50 -5.76 0.87 4.09
N LEU A 51 -5.32 1.42 2.95
CA LEU A 51 -5.22 0.66 1.71
C LEU A 51 -4.18 -0.47 1.80
N LEU A 52 -3.04 -0.22 2.45
CA LEU A 52 -2.04 -1.27 2.67
C LEU A 52 -2.59 -2.41 3.52
N ALA A 53 -3.33 -2.09 4.60
CA ALA A 53 -3.97 -3.09 5.44
C ALA A 53 -4.97 -3.94 4.64
N ALA A 54 -5.82 -3.31 3.82
CA ALA A 54 -6.77 -4.01 2.96
C ALA A 54 -6.08 -4.91 1.92
N LEU A 55 -5.00 -4.44 1.28
CA LEU A 55 -4.22 -5.22 0.32
C LEU A 55 -3.56 -6.45 0.97
N ILE A 56 -3.00 -6.30 2.17
CA ILE A 56 -2.39 -7.41 2.94
C ILE A 56 -3.47 -8.40 3.38
N GLY A 57 -4.62 -7.92 3.86
CA GLY A 57 -5.77 -8.76 4.20
C GLY A 57 -6.27 -9.56 3.01
N TRP A 58 -6.32 -8.95 1.83
CA TRP A 58 -6.67 -9.65 0.60
C TRP A 58 -5.63 -10.69 0.18
N ALA A 59 -4.32 -10.36 0.24
CA ALA A 59 -3.26 -11.32 -0.04
C ALA A 59 -3.31 -12.54 0.90
N THR A 60 -3.66 -12.31 2.16
CA THR A 60 -3.89 -13.37 3.15
C THR A 60 -5.08 -14.24 2.77
N THR A 61 -6.21 -13.63 2.38
CA THR A 61 -7.40 -14.36 1.90
C THR A 61 -7.12 -15.18 0.64
N ALA A 62 -6.24 -14.67 -0.23
CA ALA A 62 -5.78 -15.38 -1.43
C ALA A 62 -4.73 -16.47 -1.15
N ASP A 63 -4.39 -16.71 0.12
CA ASP A 63 -3.43 -17.71 0.58
C ASP A 63 -2.01 -17.51 0.01
N VAL A 64 -1.62 -16.25 -0.22
CA VAL A 64 -0.25 -15.92 -0.69
C VAL A 64 0.82 -16.38 0.32
N PRO A 65 0.68 -16.18 1.64
CA PRO A 65 1.73 -16.54 2.59
C PRO A 65 2.06 -18.04 2.63
N SER A 66 1.10 -18.91 2.28
CA SER A 66 1.31 -20.38 2.26
C SER A 66 2.02 -20.87 1.00
N ARG A 67 2.20 -20.00 -0.01
CA ARG A 67 2.86 -20.31 -1.30
C ARG A 67 4.32 -19.83 -1.40
N ARG A 68 4.90 -19.41 -0.27
CA ARG A 68 6.27 -18.88 -0.18
C ARG A 68 7.34 -19.97 -0.26
#